data_AF-A0AA45WPR4-F1
#
_entry.id   AF-A0AA45WPR4-F1
#
_cell.length_a   1.000
_cell.length_b   1.000
_cell.length_c   1.000
_cell.angle_alpha   90.00
_cell.angle_beta   90.00
_cell.angle_gamma   90.00
#
_symmetry.space_group_name_H-M   'P 1'
#
loop_
_entity.id
_entity.type
_entity.pdbx_description
1 polymer ?
#
loop_
_entity_poly.entity_id
_entity_poly.type
_entity_poly.pdbx_seq_one_letter_code
_entity_poly.pdbx_strand_id
1 'polypeptide(L)'
;MPKKAKTTYYNCPYCKRPHDVLLTVDRSGEAKALFCPHAKDIIRVLDYVWNGINIEKLVRNYIMICIDLTGIEDMSLRNIGRLAFKIAKSLQRESPVIKKASVNLFYIKRIAEMLLLSFQNDSLERTYK
;
A
#
# COMPACT_ATOMS: atom_id res chain seq x y z
N MET A 1 12.84 -16.32 38.26
CA MET A 1 11.66 -15.72 37.59
C MET A 1 12.16 -14.73 36.54
N PRO A 2 11.95 -14.94 35.23
CA PRO A 2 12.33 -13.93 34.25
C PRO A 2 11.41 -12.72 34.41
N LYS A 3 12.03 -11.54 34.62
CA LYS A 3 11.34 -10.26 34.67
C LYS A 3 10.68 -10.05 33.31
N LYS A 4 9.33 -10.04 33.26
CA LYS A 4 8.59 -9.60 32.07
C LYS A 4 9.10 -8.21 31.72
N ALA A 5 9.78 -8.07 30.58
CA ALA A 5 10.22 -6.79 30.08
C ALA A 5 9.01 -5.86 30.05
N LYS A 6 9.14 -4.67 30.67
CA LYS A 6 8.12 -3.62 30.56
C LYS A 6 7.96 -3.32 29.07
N THR A 7 6.85 -3.73 28.49
CA THR A 7 6.44 -3.30 27.15
C THR A 7 6.28 -1.79 27.22
N THR A 8 7.30 -1.06 26.78
CA THR A 8 7.15 0.34 26.42
C THR A 8 6.05 0.39 25.37
N TYR A 9 4.90 0.95 25.73
CA TYR A 9 3.80 1.20 24.80
C TYR A 9 4.31 2.18 23.73
N TYR A 10 4.90 1.67 22.66
CA TYR A 10 5.15 2.47 21.48
C TYR A 10 3.79 2.74 20.84
N ASN A 11 3.31 3.98 20.97
CA ASN A 11 2.14 4.41 20.23
C ASN A 11 2.44 4.26 18.74
N CYS A 12 1.60 3.49 18.04
CA CYS A 12 1.74 3.35 16.61
C CYS A 12 1.68 4.72 15.94
N PRO A 13 2.69 5.11 15.13
CA PRO A 13 2.76 6.45 14.55
C PRO A 13 1.60 6.73 13.58
N TYR A 14 0.98 5.67 13.06
CA TYR A 14 -0.12 5.73 12.12
C TYR A 14 -1.47 5.94 12.80
N CYS A 15 -1.89 5.01 13.66
CA CYS A 15 -3.23 5.05 14.27
C CYS A 15 -3.28 5.71 15.65
N LYS A 16 -2.13 6.11 16.21
CA LYS A 16 -1.96 6.73 17.54
C LYS A 16 -2.49 5.87 18.70
N ARG A 17 -2.67 4.57 18.49
CA ARG A 17 -3.08 3.60 19.54
C ARG A 17 -1.88 2.79 20.04
N PRO A 18 -1.90 2.34 21.30
CA PRO A 18 -0.85 1.51 21.86
C PRO A 18 -0.91 0.09 21.27
N HIS A 19 0.00 -0.23 20.37
CA HIS A 19 0.19 -1.58 19.82
C HIS A 19 1.51 -1.66 19.05
N ASP A 20 2.01 -2.88 18.86
CA ASP A 20 3.21 -3.11 18.06
C ASP A 20 2.94 -2.95 16.56
N VAL A 21 3.87 -2.31 15.85
CA VAL A 21 3.89 -2.28 14.39
C VAL A 21 4.46 -3.60 13.90
N LEU A 22 3.77 -4.25 12.97
CA LEU A 22 4.16 -5.56 12.44
C LEU A 22 4.90 -5.40 11.11
N LEU A 23 5.66 -6.42 10.74
CA LEU A 23 6.27 -6.51 9.42
C LEU A 23 5.37 -7.31 8.48
N THR A 24 5.17 -6.77 7.28
CA THR A 24 4.67 -7.55 6.15
C THR A 24 5.87 -8.14 5.45
N VAL A 25 5.95 -9.47 5.43
CA VAL A 25 7.05 -10.22 4.82
C VAL A 25 6.58 -10.95 3.57
N ASP A 26 7.50 -11.16 2.64
CA ASP A 26 7.26 -12.06 1.51
C ASP A 26 7.57 -13.53 1.88
N ARG A 27 7.61 -14.43 0.89
CA ARG A 27 7.82 -15.86 1.15
C ARG A 27 9.26 -16.21 1.49
N SER A 28 10.20 -15.34 1.15
CA SER A 28 11.60 -15.48 1.55
C SER A 28 11.85 -15.02 2.99
N GLY A 29 10.86 -14.40 3.64
CA GLY A 29 11.00 -13.81 4.96
C GLY A 29 11.50 -12.37 4.96
N GLU A 30 11.70 -11.78 3.78
CA GLU A 30 12.14 -10.39 3.67
C GLU A 30 11.00 -9.41 3.99
N ALA A 31 11.30 -8.40 4.80
CA ALA A 31 10.36 -7.35 5.15
C ALA A 31 10.11 -6.40 3.97
N LYS A 32 8.86 -6.31 3.53
CA LYS A 32 8.43 -5.45 2.42
C LYS A 32 7.69 -4.19 2.87
N ALA A 33 7.07 -4.22 4.05
CA ALA A 33 6.36 -3.06 4.58
C ALA A 33 6.12 -3.12 6.11
N LEU A 34 5.86 -1.96 6.69
CA LEU A 34 5.36 -1.81 8.06
C LEU A 34 3.83 -1.82 8.07
N PHE A 35 3.23 -2.65 8.91
CA PHE A 35 1.78 -2.86 8.99
C PHE A 35 1.21 -2.47 10.35
N CYS A 36 0.07 -1.77 10.32
CA CYS A 36 -0.71 -1.44 11.51
C CYS A 36 -1.86 -2.45 11.68
N PRO A 37 -1.82 -3.35 12.67
CA PRO A 37 -2.89 -4.33 12.90
C PRO A 37 -4.25 -3.70 13.27
N HIS A 38 -4.25 -2.57 13.99
CA HIS A 38 -5.50 -1.89 14.36
C HIS A 38 -6.19 -1.19 13.18
N ALA A 39 -5.42 -0.45 12.37
CA ALA A 39 -5.97 0.21 11.19
C ALA A 39 -6.19 -0.77 10.03
N LYS A 40 -5.59 -1.97 10.10
CA LYS A 40 -5.53 -2.95 9.02
C LYS A 40 -5.00 -2.30 7.74
N ASP A 41 -3.86 -1.63 7.83
CA ASP A 41 -3.28 -0.90 6.71
C ASP A 41 -1.75 -0.83 6.79
N ILE A 42 -1.13 -0.50 5.66
CA ILE A 42 0.32 -0.35 5.56
C ILE A 42 0.70 1.08 5.91
N ILE A 43 1.58 1.20 6.91
CA ILE A 43 2.14 2.46 7.37
C ILE A 43 3.13 2.98 6.34
N ARG A 44 4.07 2.11 5.94
CA ARG A 44 5.20 2.45 5.06
C ARG A 44 5.60 1.23 4.24
N VAL A 45 5.81 1.45 2.95
CA VAL A 45 6.45 0.49 2.04
C VAL A 45 7.97 0.61 2.21
N LEU A 46 8.66 -0.52 2.34
CA LEU A 46 10.11 -0.59 2.50
C LEU A 46 10.80 -1.00 1.21
N ASP A 47 10.17 -1.89 0.45
CA ASP A 47 10.63 -2.39 -0.84
C ASP A 47 9.40 -2.62 -1.72
N TYR A 48 9.52 -2.36 -3.03
CA TYR A 48 8.48 -2.56 -4.05
C TYR A 48 8.57 -3.91 -4.75
N VAL A 49 9.62 -4.68 -4.50
CA VAL A 49 9.84 -6.00 -5.07
C VAL A 49 9.36 -7.07 -4.08
N TRP A 50 8.49 -7.96 -4.54
CA TRP A 50 7.93 -9.06 -3.74
C TRP A 50 8.30 -10.39 -4.38
N ASN A 51 9.18 -11.18 -3.75
CA ASN A 51 9.71 -12.42 -4.33
C ASN A 51 10.20 -12.24 -5.80
N GLY A 52 10.96 -11.18 -6.08
CA GLY A 52 11.47 -10.87 -7.43
C GLY A 52 10.48 -10.18 -8.38
N ILE A 53 9.24 -9.92 -7.95
CA ILE A 53 8.22 -9.26 -8.78
C ILE A 53 8.15 -7.78 -8.41
N ASN A 54 8.36 -6.89 -9.37
CA ASN A 54 8.16 -5.45 -9.16
C ASN A 54 6.67 -5.10 -9.10
N ILE A 55 6.13 -4.96 -7.89
CA ILE A 55 4.71 -4.72 -7.65
C ILE A 55 4.31 -3.29 -8.04
N GLU A 56 5.16 -2.29 -7.78
CA GLU A 56 4.89 -0.91 -8.19
C GLU A 56 4.68 -0.81 -9.69
N LYS A 57 5.56 -1.41 -10.50
CA LYS A 57 5.44 -1.42 -11.96
C LYS A 57 4.15 -2.08 -12.43
N LEU A 58 3.76 -3.19 -11.81
CA LEU A 58 2.50 -3.88 -12.12
C LEU A 58 1.28 -3.02 -11.79
N VAL A 59 1.27 -2.39 -10.62
CA VAL A 59 0.17 -1.52 -10.17
C VAL A 59 0.08 -0.27 -11.06
N ARG A 60 1.22 0.35 -11.37
CA ARG A 60 1.30 1.50 -12.27
C ARG A 60 0.73 1.16 -13.64
N ASN A 61 1.16 0.06 -14.24
CA ASN A 61 0.65 -0.38 -15.55
C ASN A 61 -0.87 -0.62 -15.51
N TYR A 62 -1.37 -1.25 -14.45
CA TYR A 62 -2.82 -1.45 -14.30
C TYR A 62 -3.57 -0.14 -14.21
N ILE A 63 -3.07 0.83 -13.42
CA ILE A 63 -3.67 2.17 -13.31
C ILE A 63 -3.72 2.84 -14.68
N MET A 64 -2.60 2.87 -15.40
CA MET A 64 -2.50 3.52 -16.71
C MET A 64 -3.43 2.92 -17.77
N ILE A 65 -3.78 1.64 -17.67
CA ILE A 65 -4.62 0.94 -18.63
C ILE A 65 -6.11 1.00 -18.25
N CYS A 66 -6.42 0.87 -16.96
CA CYS A 66 -7.77 0.60 -16.49
C CYS A 66 -8.47 1.79 -15.83
N ILE A 67 -7.73 2.85 -15.50
CA ILE A 67 -8.25 3.98 -14.72
C ILE A 67 -8.19 5.23 -15.57
N ASP A 68 -9.32 5.94 -15.65
CA ASP A 68 -9.35 7.28 -16.21
C ASP A 68 -8.64 8.25 -15.25
N LEU A 69 -7.48 8.75 -15.68
CA LEU A 69 -6.65 9.63 -14.87
C LEU A 69 -7.19 11.05 -14.80
N THR A 70 -8.01 11.49 -15.77
CA THR A 70 -8.58 12.84 -15.77
C THR A 70 -9.53 13.03 -14.60
N GLY A 71 -10.33 12.00 -14.29
CA GLY A 71 -11.23 12.01 -13.13
C GLY A 71 -10.52 11.94 -11.76
N ILE A 72 -9.19 11.74 -11.71
CA ILE A 72 -8.43 11.67 -10.44
C ILE A 72 -8.16 13.04 -9.84
N GLU A 73 -8.03 14.07 -10.66
CA GLU A 73 -7.63 15.42 -10.23
C GLU A 73 -8.52 15.95 -9.11
N ASP A 74 -9.84 15.82 -9.27
CA ASP A 74 -10.84 16.32 -8.32
C ASP A 74 -11.24 15.29 -7.23
N MET A 75 -10.61 14.11 -7.19
CA MET A 75 -10.97 13.11 -6.21
C MET A 75 -10.46 13.46 -4.81
N SER A 76 -11.38 13.46 -3.84
CA SER A 76 -11.01 13.52 -2.42
C SER A 76 -10.10 12.35 -2.02
N LEU A 77 -9.22 12.57 -1.03
CA LEU A 77 -8.33 11.53 -0.48
C LEU A 77 -9.08 10.25 -0.06
N ARG A 78 -10.30 10.40 0.47
CA ARG A 78 -11.16 9.25 0.83
C ARG A 78 -11.54 8.42 -0.40
N ASN A 79 -11.87 9.06 -1.51
CA ASN A 79 -12.22 8.38 -2.76
C ASN A 79 -11.01 7.74 -3.41
N ILE A 80 -9.83 8.38 -3.34
CA ILE A 80 -8.56 7.78 -3.75
C ILE A 80 -8.29 6.51 -2.96
N GLY A 81 -8.42 6.53 -1.63
CA GLY A 81 -8.25 5.33 -0.81
C GLY A 81 -9.22 4.19 -1.16
N ARG A 82 -10.48 4.52 -1.49
CA ARG A 82 -11.48 3.54 -1.96
C ARG A 82 -11.10 2.96 -3.33
N LEU A 83 -10.63 3.81 -4.25
CA LEU A 83 -10.19 3.39 -5.58
C LEU A 83 -8.95 2.50 -5.50
N ALA A 84 -7.96 2.89 -4.71
CA ALA A 84 -6.76 2.09 -4.44
C ALA A 84 -7.11 0.69 -3.93
N PHE A 85 -8.11 0.58 -3.06
CA PHE A 85 -8.59 -0.72 -2.57
C PHE A 85 -9.30 -1.54 -3.64
N LYS A 86 -10.07 -0.91 -4.53
CA LYS A 86 -10.68 -1.58 -5.70
C LYS A 86 -9.60 -2.11 -6.64
N ILE A 87 -8.60 -1.30 -6.97
CA ILE A 87 -7.44 -1.70 -7.79
C ILE A 87 -6.73 -2.90 -7.18
N ALA A 88 -6.44 -2.84 -5.87
CA ALA A 88 -5.76 -3.93 -5.19
C ALA A 88 -6.54 -5.25 -5.25
N LYS A 89 -7.86 -5.19 -5.05
CA LYS A 89 -8.75 -6.36 -5.18
C LYS A 89 -8.79 -6.89 -6.61
N SER A 90 -8.92 -6.01 -7.61
CA SER A 90 -8.95 -6.42 -9.02
C SER A 90 -7.64 -7.08 -9.42
N LEU A 91 -6.50 -6.48 -9.08
CA LEU A 91 -5.17 -7.07 -9.32
C LEU A 91 -5.01 -8.44 -8.64
N GLN A 92 -5.44 -8.57 -7.38
CA GLN A 92 -5.40 -9.86 -6.68
C GLN A 92 -6.33 -10.89 -7.32
N ARG A 93 -7.43 -10.48 -7.96
CA ARG A 93 -8.37 -11.36 -8.66
C ARG A 93 -7.93 -11.71 -10.07
N GLU A 94 -7.26 -10.81 -10.77
CA GLU A 94 -7.02 -10.93 -12.22
C GLU A 94 -5.58 -11.33 -12.54
N SER A 95 -4.59 -10.93 -11.72
CA SER A 95 -3.18 -11.23 -11.98
C SER A 95 -2.78 -12.60 -11.40
N PRO A 96 -2.45 -13.61 -12.25
CA PRO A 96 -1.99 -14.91 -11.77
C PRO A 96 -0.67 -14.79 -11.01
N VAL A 97 0.18 -13.83 -11.39
CA VAL A 97 1.48 -13.57 -10.76
C VAL A 97 1.30 -13.12 -9.31
N ILE A 98 0.40 -12.17 -9.07
CA ILE A 98 0.10 -11.68 -7.72
C ILE A 98 -0.51 -12.78 -6.85
N LYS A 99 -1.45 -13.57 -7.40
CA LYS A 99 -2.05 -14.71 -6.70
C LYS A 99 -1.00 -15.75 -6.31
N LYS A 100 -0.16 -16.16 -7.28
CA LYS A 100 0.87 -17.18 -7.08
C LYS A 100 1.90 -16.73 -6.05
N ALA A 101 2.25 -15.44 -6.02
CA ALA A 101 3.17 -14.86 -5.05
C ALA A 101 2.55 -14.57 -3.68
N SER A 102 1.22 -14.71 -3.54
CA SER A 102 0.46 -14.39 -2.32
C SER A 102 0.77 -13.00 -1.76
N VAL A 103 0.84 -12.00 -2.64
CA VAL A 103 1.13 -10.62 -2.23
C VAL A 103 0.01 -10.12 -1.32
N ASN A 104 0.39 -9.44 -0.23
CA ASN A 104 -0.56 -8.90 0.73
C ASN A 104 -1.47 -7.82 0.09
N LEU A 105 -2.78 -7.90 0.32
CA LEU A 105 -3.75 -6.97 -0.28
C LEU A 105 -3.51 -5.51 0.12
N PHE A 106 -3.22 -5.25 1.40
CA PHE A 106 -3.01 -3.89 1.91
C PHE A 106 -1.69 -3.30 1.40
N TYR A 107 -0.70 -4.15 1.12
CA TYR A 107 0.53 -3.76 0.44
C TYR A 107 0.26 -3.25 -0.98
N ILE A 108 -0.52 -3.99 -1.78
CA ILE A 108 -0.93 -3.54 -3.11
C ILE A 108 -1.75 -2.25 -3.02
N LYS A 109 -2.72 -2.18 -2.09
CA LYS A 109 -3.56 -0.99 -1.86
C LYS A 109 -2.68 0.24 -1.56
N ARG A 110 -1.69 0.12 -0.69
CA ARG A 110 -0.83 1.25 -0.33
C ARG A 110 -0.01 1.76 -1.50
N ILE A 111 0.55 0.86 -2.30
CA ILE A 111 1.27 1.22 -3.53
C ILE A 111 0.33 1.92 -4.51
N ALA A 112 -0.88 1.39 -4.71
CA ALA A 112 -1.88 2.01 -5.58
C ALA A 112 -2.27 3.41 -5.11
N GLU A 113 -2.49 3.60 -3.80
CA GLU A 113 -2.80 4.89 -3.20
C GLU A 113 -1.67 5.91 -3.42
N MET A 114 -0.41 5.51 -3.22
CA MET A 114 0.75 6.37 -3.47
C MET A 114 0.85 6.79 -4.95
N LEU A 115 0.61 5.87 -5.89
CA LEU A 115 0.65 6.16 -7.32
C LEU A 115 -0.51 7.07 -7.78
N LEU A 116 -1.73 6.84 -7.28
CA LEU A 116 -2.87 7.70 -7.59
C LEU A 116 -2.64 9.14 -7.10
N LEU A 117 -2.06 9.30 -5.90
CA LEU A 117 -1.69 10.62 -5.38
C LEU A 117 -0.58 11.28 -6.19
N SER A 118 0.41 10.53 -6.69
CA SER A 118 1.42 11.11 -7.59
C SER A 118 0.79 11.60 -8.89
N PHE A 119 -0.12 10.83 -9.49
CA PHE A 119 -0.81 11.25 -10.70
C PHE A 119 -1.69 12.49 -10.47
N GLN A 120 -2.36 12.59 -9.32
CA GLN A 120 -3.13 13.78 -8.94
C GLN A 120 -2.24 15.02 -8.87
N ASN A 121 -1.06 14.92 -8.23
CA ASN A 121 -0.14 16.04 -8.08
C ASN A 121 0.54 16.42 -9.40
N ASP A 122 0.96 15.44 -10.21
CA ASP A 122 1.59 15.68 -11.51
C ASP A 122 0.65 16.42 -12.48
N SER A 123 -0.67 16.22 -12.36
CA SER A 123 -1.62 16.94 -13.20
C SER A 123 -1.81 18.39 -12.75
N LEU A 124 -1.85 18.63 -11.44
CA LEU A 124 -1.89 19.99 -10.89
C LEU A 124 -0.68 20.81 -11.38
N GLU A 125 0.52 20.23 -11.35
CA GLU A 125 1.72 20.93 -11.84
C GLU A 125 1.68 21.29 -13.33
N ARG A 126 0.92 20.57 -14.16
CA ARG A 126 0.76 20.89 -15.59
C ARG A 126 -0.27 21.98 -15.83
N THR A 127 -1.32 22.06 -15.01
CA THR A 127 -2.36 23.09 -15.12
C THR A 127 -1.86 24.48 -14.69
N TYR A 128 -0.84 24.54 -13.83
CA TYR A 128 -0.28 25.80 -13.31
C TYR A 128 1.08 26.21 -13.93
N LYS A 129 1.48 25.61 -15.07
CA LYS A 129 2.64 26.03 -15.89
C LYS A 129 2.17 26.65 -17.20
#